data_AF-A0A7C5FKX6-F1
#
_entry.id   AF-A0A7C5FKX6-F1
#
_cell.length_a   1.000
_cell.length_b   1.000
_cell.length_c   1.000
_cell.angle_alpha   90.00
_cell.angle_beta   90.00
_cell.angle_gamma   90.00
#
_symmetry.space_group_name_H-M   'P 1'
#
loop_
_entity.id
_entity.type
_entity.pdbx_description
1 polymer ?
#
loop_
_entity_poly.entity_id
_entity_poly.type
_entity_poly.pdbx_seq_one_letter_code
_entity_poly.pdbx_strand_id
1 'polypeptide(L)'
;MRIKLFVLFAILVVFAAQVVWAGFIDERPWLAERSAWSETVEAGKDPVGWWAVGNSRVFGIVGPNLSDAQIHQITGPHIMLAGVMNNGSAFGPARLNLTVAGKPAVFSKQTLSKVRGTDIVLMEYTGADVSMTVINYAPFDINALIRTVIIKNNTNAALNDVVLTATIGRVVVKDGMLFDTFKGSTDGNAMGQTRQMF
;
A
#
# COMPACT_ATOMS: atom_id res chain seq x y z
N MET A 1 -30.25 6.09 23.60
CA MET A 1 -28.93 6.55 24.09
C MET A 1 -27.87 5.71 23.38
N ARG A 2 -27.23 6.24 22.33
CA ARG A 2 -26.28 5.49 21.48
C ARG A 2 -24.85 5.69 21.99
N ILE A 3 -24.23 4.60 22.45
CA ILE A 3 -22.82 4.57 22.85
C ILE A 3 -21.97 4.70 21.58
N LYS A 4 -21.23 5.80 21.45
CA LYS A 4 -20.24 5.99 20.39
C LYS A 4 -18.95 5.30 20.83
N LEU A 5 -18.61 4.19 20.20
CA LEU A 5 -17.33 3.51 20.40
C LEU A 5 -16.26 4.30 19.64
N PHE A 6 -15.41 5.03 20.36
CA PHE A 6 -14.21 5.66 19.79
C PHE A 6 -13.12 4.59 19.69
N VAL A 7 -12.73 4.22 18.48
CA VAL A 7 -11.51 3.44 18.25
C VAL A 7 -10.33 4.39 18.47
N LEU A 8 -9.62 4.19 19.57
CA LEU A 8 -8.43 4.94 19.93
C LEU A 8 -7.28 4.48 19.02
N PHE A 9 -6.84 5.33 18.08
CA PHE A 9 -5.53 5.15 17.46
C PHE A 9 -4.47 5.52 18.51
N ALA A 10 -3.69 4.54 18.96
CA ALA A 10 -2.51 4.82 19.74
C ALA A 10 -1.43 5.42 18.82
N ILE A 11 -1.37 6.75 18.75
CA ILE A 11 -0.22 7.46 18.20
C ILE A 11 0.81 7.54 19.33
N LEU A 12 1.84 6.69 19.26
CA LEU A 12 2.98 6.79 20.15
C LEU A 12 3.85 7.98 19.68
N VAL A 13 3.59 9.18 20.20
CA VAL A 13 4.46 10.34 20.00
C VAL A 13 5.59 10.25 21.01
N VAL A 14 6.75 9.75 20.57
CA VAL A 14 7.98 9.76 21.38
C VAL A 14 8.66 11.11 21.19
N PHE A 15 8.64 11.96 22.22
CA PHE A 15 9.42 13.20 22.25
C PHE A 15 10.88 12.92 22.66
N ALA A 16 11.78 13.15 21.71
CA ALA A 16 13.20 13.52 21.81
C ALA A 16 14.05 12.96 22.97
N ALA A 17 14.77 11.89 22.67
CA ALA A 17 16.22 11.88 22.88
C ALA A 17 16.87 11.81 21.49
N GLN A 18 17.96 12.56 21.25
CA GLN A 18 18.80 12.43 20.05
C GLN A 18 19.53 11.08 20.05
N VAL A 19 18.78 9.99 20.04
CA VAL A 19 19.27 8.72 19.57
C VAL A 19 19.37 8.91 18.07
N VAL A 20 20.59 8.73 17.53
CA VAL A 20 20.77 8.51 16.10
C VAL A 20 20.02 7.21 15.79
N TRP A 21 18.72 7.32 15.57
CA TRP A 21 17.96 6.25 14.96
C TRP A 21 18.57 6.15 13.57
N ALA A 22 19.40 5.13 13.37
CA ALA A 22 19.64 4.65 12.03
C ALA A 22 18.25 4.52 11.40
N GLY A 23 18.01 5.22 10.29
CA GLY A 23 16.71 5.19 9.65
C GLY A 23 16.35 3.73 9.37
N PHE A 24 15.06 3.39 9.31
CA PHE A 24 14.60 2.03 9.02
C PHE A 24 15.33 1.40 7.80
N ILE A 25 15.67 2.23 6.81
CA ILE A 25 16.44 1.85 5.61
C ILE A 25 17.94 1.66 5.92
N ASP A 26 18.55 2.51 6.75
CA ASP A 26 19.97 2.48 7.08
C ASP A 26 20.35 1.17 7.81
N GLU A 27 19.43 0.66 8.64
CA GLU A 27 19.56 -0.65 9.28
C GLU A 27 19.39 -1.83 8.31
N ARG A 28 18.89 -1.57 7.09
CA ARG A 28 18.56 -2.58 6.08
C ARG A 28 19.19 -2.22 4.74
N PRO A 29 20.54 -2.14 4.67
CA PRO A 29 21.24 -1.70 3.46
C PRO A 29 20.98 -2.62 2.25
N TRP A 30 20.61 -3.87 2.48
CA TRP A 30 20.20 -4.82 1.45
C TRP A 30 18.95 -4.37 0.69
N LEU A 31 18.11 -3.48 1.23
CA LEU A 31 17.00 -2.85 0.49
C LEU A 31 17.50 -1.98 -0.67
N ALA A 32 18.76 -1.57 -0.67
CA ALA A 32 19.37 -0.83 -1.78
C ALA A 32 19.78 -1.74 -2.95
N GLU A 33 19.81 -3.07 -2.79
CA GLU A 33 20.22 -3.99 -3.84
C GLU A 33 19.11 -4.17 -4.90
N ARG A 34 19.14 -3.35 -5.95
CA ARG A 34 18.07 -3.31 -6.95
C ARG A 34 18.23 -4.32 -8.09
N SER A 35 17.08 -4.76 -8.60
CA SER A 35 16.95 -5.43 -9.88
C SER A 35 17.46 -4.53 -11.02
N ALA A 36 18.08 -5.12 -12.05
CA ALA A 36 18.50 -4.41 -13.25
C ALA A 36 17.31 -3.82 -14.04
N TRP A 37 16.11 -4.34 -13.81
CA TRP A 37 14.84 -3.90 -14.41
C TRP A 37 14.15 -2.80 -13.59
N SER A 38 14.91 -2.05 -12.78
CA SER A 38 14.35 -0.92 -12.04
C SER A 38 14.05 0.23 -12.99
N GLU A 39 12.87 0.82 -12.86
CA GLU A 39 12.42 1.89 -13.74
C GLU A 39 12.18 3.16 -12.95
N THR A 40 12.68 4.28 -13.45
CA THR A 40 12.42 5.61 -12.87
C THR A 40 11.73 6.46 -13.92
N VAL A 41 10.62 7.06 -13.52
CA VAL A 41 9.78 7.90 -14.37
C VAL A 41 9.57 9.26 -13.73
N GLU A 42 9.27 10.24 -14.57
CA GLU A 42 8.92 11.61 -14.14
C GLU A 42 7.45 11.67 -13.69
N ALA A 43 7.06 12.78 -13.08
CA ALA A 43 5.68 13.06 -12.71
C ALA A 43 4.70 12.83 -13.88
N GLY A 44 3.60 12.11 -13.62
CA GLY A 44 2.54 11.85 -14.59
C GLY A 44 2.86 10.74 -15.62
N LYS A 45 3.99 10.07 -15.49
CA LYS A 45 4.34 8.87 -16.28
C LYS A 45 4.25 7.63 -15.39
N ASP A 46 3.99 6.48 -16.02
CA ASP A 46 4.02 5.17 -15.37
C ASP A 46 5.17 4.32 -15.92
N PRO A 47 5.74 3.41 -15.10
CA PRO A 47 6.73 2.44 -15.57
C PRO A 47 6.08 1.44 -16.53
N VAL A 48 6.90 0.85 -17.41
CA VAL A 48 6.46 -0.15 -18.38
C VAL A 48 6.22 -1.50 -17.69
N GLY A 49 7.12 -1.88 -16.78
CA GLY A 49 7.09 -3.14 -16.05
C GLY A 49 6.29 -3.09 -14.74
N TRP A 50 5.69 -4.22 -14.39
CA TRP A 50 5.03 -4.45 -13.10
C TRP A 50 5.71 -5.60 -12.36
N TRP A 51 5.63 -5.58 -11.03
CA TRP A 51 6.20 -6.62 -10.18
C TRP A 51 5.12 -7.36 -9.42
N ALA A 52 5.22 -8.68 -9.40
CA ALA A 52 4.45 -9.51 -8.49
C ALA A 52 5.13 -9.54 -7.11
N VAL A 53 4.29 -9.60 -6.07
CA VAL A 53 4.65 -9.86 -4.67
C VAL A 53 3.68 -10.88 -4.08
N GLY A 54 4.13 -11.81 -3.25
CA GLY A 54 3.28 -12.83 -2.65
C GLY A 54 4.01 -13.89 -1.83
N ASN A 55 3.24 -14.77 -1.18
CA ASN A 55 3.77 -15.78 -0.26
C ASN A 55 3.09 -17.15 -0.39
N SER A 56 2.69 -17.51 -1.60
CA SER A 56 1.84 -18.67 -1.95
C SER A 56 0.37 -18.59 -1.54
N ARG A 57 0.02 -17.74 -0.56
CA ARG A 57 -1.37 -17.57 -0.09
C ARG A 57 -1.98 -16.31 -0.65
N VAL A 58 -1.27 -15.19 -0.52
CA VAL A 58 -1.68 -13.90 -1.07
C VAL A 58 -0.69 -13.41 -2.12
N PHE A 59 -1.21 -12.71 -3.13
CA PHE A 59 -0.45 -12.18 -4.25
C PHE A 59 -0.94 -10.78 -4.60
N GLY A 60 -0.02 -9.92 -5.01
CA GLY A 60 -0.29 -8.55 -5.45
C GLY A 60 0.50 -8.19 -6.70
N ILE A 61 -0.05 -7.30 -7.53
CA ILE A 61 0.65 -6.71 -8.68
C ILE A 61 0.94 -5.25 -8.36
N VAL A 62 2.22 -4.89 -8.28
CA VAL A 62 2.72 -3.55 -7.93
C VAL A 62 3.26 -2.88 -9.19
N GLY A 63 2.91 -1.61 -9.40
CA GLY A 63 3.48 -0.81 -10.49
C GLY A 63 2.49 -0.04 -11.39
N PRO A 64 1.30 -0.58 -11.73
CA PRO A 64 0.32 0.20 -12.50
C PRO A 64 -0.20 1.40 -11.70
N ASN A 65 -0.34 2.59 -12.31
CA ASN A 65 -0.70 3.84 -11.65
C ASN A 65 0.24 4.17 -10.50
N LEU A 66 1.53 4.31 -10.80
CA LEU A 66 2.57 4.54 -9.81
C LEU A 66 2.33 5.85 -9.08
N SER A 67 1.72 6.86 -9.71
CA SER A 67 1.32 8.12 -9.06
C SER A 67 0.48 7.94 -7.79
N ASP A 68 -0.30 6.85 -7.73
CA ASP A 68 -1.23 6.56 -6.64
C ASP A 68 -0.67 5.52 -5.65
N ALA A 69 0.61 5.18 -5.79
CA ALA A 69 1.26 4.11 -5.04
C ALA A 69 0.37 2.87 -4.97
N GLN A 70 -0.02 2.39 -6.15
CA GLN A 70 -1.06 1.38 -6.25
C GLN A 70 -0.48 -0.04 -6.29
N ILE A 71 -1.08 -0.94 -5.51
CA ILE A 71 -1.13 -2.36 -5.82
C ILE A 71 -2.40 -2.56 -6.66
N HIS A 72 -2.26 -2.90 -7.93
CA HIS A 72 -3.37 -2.93 -8.88
C HIS A 72 -4.43 -3.97 -8.54
N GLN A 73 -3.99 -5.16 -8.12
CA GLN A 73 -4.88 -6.24 -7.72
C GLN A 73 -4.23 -7.05 -6.63
N ILE A 74 -5.04 -7.43 -5.64
CA ILE A 74 -4.68 -8.31 -4.55
C ILE A 74 -5.57 -9.54 -4.63
N THR A 75 -4.97 -10.72 -4.56
CA THR A 75 -5.66 -12.02 -4.58
C THR A 75 -5.20 -12.90 -3.41
N GLY A 76 -6.09 -13.71 -2.85
CA GLY A 76 -5.82 -14.67 -1.75
C GLY A 76 -6.73 -14.48 -0.54
N PRO A 77 -6.55 -15.21 0.58
CA PRO A 77 -5.69 -16.39 0.72
C PRO A 77 -6.25 -17.64 0.01
N HIS A 78 -7.52 -17.60 -0.39
CA HIS A 78 -8.19 -18.67 -1.12
C HIS A 78 -8.38 -18.24 -2.58
N ILE A 79 -7.54 -18.72 -3.48
CA ILE A 79 -7.48 -18.25 -4.86
C ILE A 79 -8.72 -18.74 -5.64
N MET A 80 -9.26 -17.91 -6.54
CA MET A 80 -10.25 -18.36 -7.52
C MET A 80 -9.58 -19.31 -8.52
N LEU A 81 -10.09 -20.53 -8.62
CA LEU A 81 -9.63 -21.52 -9.59
C LEU A 81 -10.68 -21.63 -10.69
N ALA A 82 -10.28 -22.07 -11.89
CA ALA A 82 -11.20 -22.20 -13.03
C ALA A 82 -12.46 -23.05 -12.74
N GLY A 83 -12.39 -23.97 -11.78
CA GLY A 83 -13.52 -24.80 -11.31
C GLY A 83 -14.15 -24.36 -9.99
N VAL A 84 -13.66 -23.32 -9.32
CA VAL A 84 -14.15 -22.88 -8.00
C VAL A 84 -14.27 -21.36 -7.98
N MET A 85 -15.52 -20.89 -8.04
CA MET A 85 -15.83 -19.47 -7.83
C MET A 85 -15.62 -19.11 -6.37
N ASN A 86 -14.62 -18.26 -6.10
CA ASN A 86 -14.40 -17.71 -4.78
C ASN A 86 -14.44 -16.18 -4.83
N ASN A 87 -15.63 -15.62 -4.72
CA ASN A 87 -15.85 -14.18 -4.88
C ASN A 87 -15.05 -13.32 -3.88
N GLY A 88 -14.66 -13.87 -2.73
CA GLY A 88 -13.83 -13.18 -1.73
C GLY A 88 -12.32 -13.31 -1.96
N SER A 89 -11.89 -13.88 -3.09
CA SER A 89 -10.47 -14.09 -3.37
C SER A 89 -9.77 -12.85 -3.92
N ALA A 90 -10.48 -11.78 -4.27
CA ALA A 90 -9.92 -10.63 -4.99
C ALA A 90 -10.44 -9.28 -4.48
N PHE A 91 -9.53 -8.45 -3.96
CA PHE A 91 -9.86 -7.20 -3.26
C PHE A 91 -9.80 -5.95 -4.16
N GLY A 92 -9.29 -6.05 -5.39
CA GLY A 92 -9.11 -4.90 -6.26
C GLY A 92 -7.90 -4.02 -5.86
N PRO A 93 -7.85 -2.76 -6.35
CA PRO A 93 -6.65 -1.92 -6.19
C PRO A 93 -6.51 -1.34 -4.78
N ALA A 94 -5.31 -1.37 -4.22
CA ALA A 94 -4.97 -0.70 -2.98
C ALA A 94 -4.03 0.49 -3.23
N ARG A 95 -4.42 1.69 -2.85
CA ARG A 95 -3.71 2.96 -3.12
C ARG A 95 -3.27 3.64 -1.83
N LEU A 96 -2.22 4.44 -1.93
CA LEU A 96 -1.75 5.31 -0.85
C LEU A 96 -1.66 6.75 -1.37
N ASN A 97 -2.28 7.67 -0.64
CA ASN A 97 -2.21 9.10 -0.94
C ASN A 97 -1.58 9.84 0.22
N LEU A 98 -0.55 10.63 -0.06
CA LEU A 98 0.10 11.49 0.93
C LEU A 98 -0.35 12.93 0.73
N THR A 99 -0.77 13.59 1.81
CA THR A 99 -1.01 15.03 1.85
C THR A 99 -0.16 15.69 2.93
N VAL A 100 0.27 16.93 2.67
CA VAL A 100 1.00 17.79 3.60
C VAL A 100 0.30 19.14 3.63
N ALA A 101 -0.01 19.67 4.82
CA ALA A 101 -0.79 20.90 5.01
C ALA A 101 -2.10 20.91 4.18
N GLY A 102 -2.78 19.76 4.12
CA GLY A 102 -4.03 19.57 3.37
C GLY A 102 -3.89 19.52 1.85
N LYS A 103 -2.67 19.58 1.29
CA LYS A 103 -2.42 19.50 -0.16
C LYS A 103 -1.78 18.17 -0.54
N PRO A 104 -2.10 17.59 -1.72
CA PRO A 104 -1.39 16.41 -2.21
C PRO A 104 0.12 16.66 -2.29
N ALA A 105 0.90 15.68 -1.82
CA ALA A 105 2.36 15.71 -2.00
C ALA A 105 2.70 15.69 -3.49
N VAL A 106 3.64 16.54 -3.90
CA VAL A 106 4.07 16.63 -5.30
C VAL A 106 5.41 15.91 -5.45
N PHE A 107 5.40 14.85 -6.26
CA PHE A 107 6.59 14.05 -6.55
C PHE A 107 7.04 14.31 -7.98
N SER A 108 8.32 14.65 -8.15
CA SER A 108 8.93 14.90 -9.45
C SER A 108 9.49 13.63 -10.09
N LYS A 109 9.86 12.63 -9.27
CA LYS A 109 10.37 11.34 -9.72
C LYS A 109 9.74 10.19 -8.95
N GLN A 110 9.52 9.10 -9.64
CA GLN A 110 8.93 7.89 -9.11
C GLN A 110 9.73 6.70 -9.61
N THR A 111 10.16 5.82 -8.72
CA THR A 111 10.96 4.65 -9.06
C THR A 111 10.25 3.40 -8.59
N LEU A 112 10.11 2.44 -9.50
CA LEU A 112 9.62 1.10 -9.20
C LEU A 112 10.77 0.11 -9.34
N SER A 113 11.01 -0.68 -8.30
CA SER A 113 12.09 -1.66 -8.31
C SER A 113 11.77 -2.88 -7.46
N LYS A 114 12.47 -3.98 -7.72
CA LYS A 114 12.47 -5.18 -6.88
C LYS A 114 13.83 -5.32 -6.21
N VAL A 115 13.83 -5.67 -4.92
CA VAL A 115 15.07 -5.97 -4.18
C VAL A 115 15.57 -7.35 -4.61
N ARG A 116 16.83 -7.43 -5.03
CA ARG A 116 17.44 -8.63 -5.59
C ARG A 116 17.40 -9.78 -4.60
N GLY A 117 17.09 -10.99 -5.08
CA GLY A 117 17.05 -12.20 -4.26
C GLY A 117 15.89 -12.24 -3.25
N THR A 118 14.95 -11.30 -3.32
CA THR A 118 13.80 -11.24 -2.42
C THR A 118 12.50 -11.11 -3.19
N ASP A 119 11.37 -11.23 -2.49
CA ASP A 119 10.06 -10.89 -3.02
C ASP A 119 9.54 -9.54 -2.50
N ILE A 120 10.45 -8.56 -2.40
CA ILE A 120 10.15 -7.20 -1.91
C ILE A 120 10.15 -6.23 -3.09
N VAL A 121 9.06 -5.50 -3.25
CA VAL A 121 8.90 -4.47 -4.28
C VAL A 121 8.88 -3.09 -3.63
N LEU A 122 9.75 -2.21 -4.10
CA LEU A 122 9.92 -0.85 -3.63
C LEU A 122 9.30 0.13 -4.63
N MET A 123 8.50 1.06 -4.11
CA MET A 123 8.09 2.26 -4.82
C MET A 123 8.69 3.47 -4.10
N GLU A 124 9.47 4.27 -4.80
CA GLU A 124 10.13 5.44 -4.24
C GLU A 124 9.64 6.69 -4.94
N TYR A 125 9.26 7.68 -4.15
CA TYR A 125 8.70 8.94 -4.58
C TYR A 125 9.59 10.06 -4.07
N THR A 126 10.13 10.84 -5.00
CA THR A 126 11.00 11.97 -4.67
C THR A 126 10.27 13.27 -4.97
N GLY A 127 10.08 14.08 -3.94
CA GLY A 127 9.57 15.45 -4.04
C GLY A 127 10.59 16.45 -3.48
N ALA A 128 10.34 17.74 -3.70
CA ALA A 128 11.19 18.81 -3.17
C ALA A 128 11.13 18.85 -1.64
N ASP A 129 9.92 18.82 -1.07
CA ASP A 129 9.72 18.98 0.36
C ASP A 129 9.69 17.64 1.11
N VAL A 130 9.21 16.59 0.45
CA VAL A 130 8.98 15.28 1.05
C VAL A 130 9.34 14.15 0.07
N SER A 131 9.93 13.08 0.59
CA SER A 131 10.09 11.81 -0.11
C SER A 131 9.27 10.72 0.58
N MET A 132 8.78 9.76 -0.20
CA MET A 132 8.06 8.60 0.30
C MET A 132 8.65 7.33 -0.27
N THR A 133 8.90 6.33 0.58
CA THR A 133 9.28 4.98 0.17
C THR A 133 8.22 4.02 0.64
N VAL A 134 7.70 3.20 -0.27
CA VAL A 134 6.73 2.16 0.02
C VAL A 134 7.36 0.81 -0.25
N ILE A 135 7.44 -0.01 0.81
CA ILE A 135 8.00 -1.35 0.79
C ILE A 135 6.83 -2.34 0.79
N ASN A 136 6.64 -3.06 -0.30
CA ASN A 136 5.56 -4.03 -0.46
C ASN A 136 6.13 -5.43 -0.38
N TYR A 137 5.59 -6.26 0.52
CA TYR A 137 6.08 -7.62 0.75
C TYR A 137 4.98 -8.51 1.34
N ALA A 138 5.16 -9.82 1.21
CA ALA A 138 4.28 -10.82 1.79
C ALA A 138 5.11 -11.72 2.72
N PRO A 139 4.99 -11.59 4.05
CA PRO A 139 5.71 -12.45 4.97
C PRO A 139 5.29 -13.91 4.80
N PHE A 140 6.21 -14.85 4.96
CA PHE A 140 5.85 -16.27 5.01
C PHE A 140 4.82 -16.53 6.11
N ASP A 141 3.91 -17.47 5.85
CA ASP A 141 2.87 -17.96 6.77
C ASP A 141 1.82 -16.96 7.26
N ILE A 142 1.79 -15.73 6.72
CA ILE A 142 0.77 -14.73 7.07
C ILE A 142 -0.17 -14.52 5.86
N ASN A 143 -1.48 -14.53 6.08
CA ASN A 143 -2.46 -14.23 5.02
C ASN A 143 -2.57 -12.71 4.76
N ALA A 144 -1.44 -12.03 4.51
CA ALA A 144 -1.39 -10.58 4.35
C ALA A 144 -0.30 -10.12 3.38
N LEU A 145 -0.61 -9.10 2.60
CA LEU A 145 0.37 -8.22 1.99
C LEU A 145 0.62 -7.06 2.95
N ILE A 146 1.88 -6.83 3.29
CA ILE A 146 2.30 -5.73 4.15
C ILE A 146 2.92 -4.63 3.30
N ARG A 147 2.57 -3.39 3.64
CA ARG A 147 3.09 -2.18 3.03
C ARG A 147 3.67 -1.30 4.12
N THR A 148 5.01 -1.19 4.16
CA THR A 148 5.69 -0.27 5.07
C THR A 148 5.96 1.03 4.34
N VAL A 149 5.48 2.14 4.89
CA VAL A 149 5.60 3.47 4.28
C VAL A 149 6.51 4.33 5.13
N ILE A 150 7.56 4.86 4.51
CA ILE A 150 8.53 5.75 5.14
C ILE A 150 8.38 7.11 4.47
N ILE A 151 8.11 8.13 5.27
CA ILE A 151 7.98 9.51 4.81
C ILE A 151 9.15 10.30 5.38
N LYS A 152 9.91 10.93 4.51
CA LYS A 152 11.08 11.74 4.87
C LYS A 152 10.81 13.20 4.54
N ASN A 153 10.97 14.07 5.53
CA ASN A 153 11.09 15.52 5.30
C ASN A 153 12.45 15.81 4.66
N ASN A 154 12.45 16.40 3.47
CA ASN A 154 13.67 16.74 2.73
C ASN A 154 14.16 18.16 3.05
N THR A 155 13.42 18.88 3.90
CA THR A 155 13.72 20.26 4.29
C THR A 155 14.11 20.33 5.77
N ASN A 156 14.65 21.48 6.17
CA ASN A 156 14.88 21.80 7.58
C ASN A 156 13.65 22.42 8.26
N ALA A 157 12.58 22.71 7.51
CA ALA A 157 11.35 23.27 8.04
C ALA A 157 10.45 22.15 8.56
N ALA A 158 9.74 22.39 9.66
CA ALA A 158 8.76 21.44 10.16
C ALA A 158 7.61 21.28 9.14
N LEU A 159 7.18 20.04 8.90
CA LEU A 159 6.00 19.75 8.09
C LEU A 159 4.74 19.77 8.98
N ASN A 160 3.68 20.41 8.50
CA ASN A 160 2.38 20.42 9.17
C ASN A 160 1.44 19.41 8.49
N ASP A 161 0.59 18.74 9.28
CA ASP A 161 -0.50 17.88 8.82
C ASP A 161 -0.09 16.85 7.75
N VAL A 162 0.95 16.07 8.06
CA VAL A 162 1.37 14.94 7.20
C VAL A 162 0.39 13.80 7.38
N VAL A 163 -0.45 13.57 6.37
CA VAL A 163 -1.53 12.56 6.41
C VAL A 163 -1.34 11.56 5.28
N LEU A 164 -1.26 10.28 5.64
CA LEU A 164 -1.27 9.16 4.71
C LEU A 164 -2.65 8.51 4.72
N THR A 165 -3.31 8.48 3.57
CA THR A 165 -4.60 7.80 3.40
C THR A 165 -4.40 6.52 2.61
N ALA A 166 -4.82 5.39 3.19
CA ALA A 166 -4.87 4.10 2.50
C ALA A 166 -6.30 3.80 2.06
N THR A 167 -6.47 3.44 0.79
CA THR A 167 -7.78 3.01 0.25
C THR A 167 -7.63 1.67 -0.44
N ILE A 168 -8.56 0.75 -0.18
CA ILE A 168 -8.67 -0.52 -0.90
C ILE A 168 -9.97 -0.49 -1.67
N GLY A 169 -9.91 -0.79 -2.97
CA GLY A 169 -11.08 -0.94 -3.81
C GLY A 169 -12.04 -1.96 -3.21
N ARG A 170 -13.33 -1.81 -3.49
CA ARG A 170 -14.35 -2.78 -3.07
C ARG A 170 -14.50 -2.96 -1.56
N VAL A 171 -13.87 -2.16 -0.71
CA VAL A 171 -14.04 -2.25 0.74
C VAL A 171 -14.80 -1.05 1.27
N VAL A 172 -15.83 -1.30 2.07
CA VAL A 172 -16.60 -0.27 2.80
C VAL A 172 -16.43 -0.50 4.29
N VAL A 173 -16.11 0.57 5.02
CA VAL A 173 -16.17 0.57 6.48
C VAL A 173 -17.60 0.87 6.90
N LYS A 174 -18.23 -0.02 7.66
CA LYS A 174 -19.55 0.20 8.26
C LYS A 174 -19.53 -0.30 9.70
N ASP A 175 -19.96 0.55 10.63
CA ASP A 175 -20.03 0.21 12.06
C ASP A 175 -18.69 -0.33 12.64
N GLY A 176 -17.56 0.18 12.14
CA GLY A 176 -16.21 -0.27 12.53
C GLY A 176 -15.73 -1.57 11.90
N MET A 177 -16.55 -2.19 11.04
CA MET A 177 -16.22 -3.43 10.32
C MET A 177 -15.93 -3.16 8.85
N LEU A 178 -15.07 -3.99 8.25
CA LEU A 178 -14.74 -3.95 6.82
C LEU A 178 -15.62 -4.92 6.05
N PHE A 179 -16.25 -4.42 4.99
CA PHE A 179 -17.10 -5.22 4.12
C PHE A 179 -16.62 -5.16 2.68
N ASP A 180 -16.64 -6.30 1.99
CA ASP A 180 -16.46 -6.35 0.54
C ASP A 180 -17.76 -5.96 -0.19
N THR A 181 -17.64 -5.13 -1.21
CA THR A 181 -18.71 -4.72 -2.13
C THR A 181 -18.50 -5.42 -3.46
N PHE A 182 -18.64 -6.75 -3.46
CA PHE A 182 -18.63 -7.53 -4.68
C PHE A 182 -20.01 -7.44 -5.37
N LYS A 183 -20.03 -7.01 -6.64
CA LYS A 183 -21.14 -7.27 -7.57
C LYS A 183 -20.71 -8.38 -8.52
N GLY A 184 -21.10 -9.62 -8.22
CA GLY A 184 -20.97 -10.72 -9.16
C GLY A 184 -22.31 -10.99 -9.78
N SER A 185 -22.47 -10.73 -11.07
CA SER A 185 -23.61 -11.29 -11.80
C SER A 185 -23.31 -12.75 -12.11
N THR A 186 -24.12 -13.67 -11.61
CA THR A 186 -24.41 -14.86 -12.42
C THR A 186 -25.55 -14.58 -13.39
N ASP A 187 -26.55 -13.73 -13.06
CA ASP A 187 -27.78 -13.67 -13.88
C ASP A 187 -28.43 -12.26 -13.96
N GLY A 188 -27.64 -11.19 -14.04
CA GLY A 188 -28.18 -9.83 -14.23
C GLY A 188 -29.00 -9.23 -13.06
N ASN A 189 -29.21 -9.98 -11.97
CA ASN A 189 -30.00 -9.57 -10.81
C ASN A 189 -29.30 -9.79 -9.45
N ALA A 190 -27.98 -9.58 -9.38
CA ALA A 190 -27.26 -9.70 -8.10
C ALA A 190 -27.25 -8.36 -7.35
N MET A 191 -28.16 -8.21 -6.38
CA MET A 191 -28.01 -7.24 -5.30
C MET A 191 -26.66 -7.49 -4.60
N GLY A 192 -25.86 -6.43 -4.45
CA GLY A 192 -24.49 -6.50 -3.93
C GLY A 192 -24.41 -7.26 -2.62
N GLN A 193 -23.73 -8.41 -2.63
CA GLN A 193 -23.49 -9.18 -1.42
C GLN A 193 -22.40 -8.47 -0.63
N THR A 194 -22.80 -7.85 0.48
CA THR A 194 -21.88 -7.20 1.42
C THR A 194 -21.38 -8.28 2.39
N ARG A 195 -20.16 -8.79 2.19
CA ARG A 195 -19.56 -9.81 3.08
C ARG A 195 -18.63 -9.12 4.09
N GLN A 196 -18.80 -9.40 5.37
CA GLN A 196 -17.87 -8.97 6.42
C GLN A 196 -16.53 -9.70 6.23
N MET A 197 -15.43 -8.93 6.17
CA MET A 197 -14.10 -9.48 5.89
C MET A 197 -13.40 -10.02 7.14
N PHE A 198 -13.79 -9.55 8.34
CA PHE A 198 -13.26 -9.95 9.64
C PHE A 198 -14.31 -9.79 10.73
#